data_AF-A0A402B9N8-F1
#
_entry.id   AF-A0A402B9N8-F1
#
_cell.length_a   1.000
_cell.length_b   1.000
_cell.length_c   1.000
_cell.angle_alpha   90.00
_cell.angle_beta   90.00
_cell.angle_gamma   90.00
#
_symmetry.space_group_name_H-M   'P 1'
#
loop_
_entity.id
_entity.type
_entity.pdbx_description
1 polymer ?
#
loop_
_entity_poly.entity_id
_entity_poly.type
_entity_poly.pdbx_seq_one_letter_code
_entity_poly.pdbx_strand_id
1 'polypeptide(L)' 'MKNRYYVQPLSEQAFIIRERISVQKGPGPNDRVIQSFTIRHDAYTYAHQMNATTVNPSIEASKVEQPQSEAALLAAQF' A
#
# COMPACT_ATOMS: atom_id res chain seq x y z
N MET A 1 -13.83 7.76 -3.71
CA MET A 1 -12.56 8.26 -4.28
C MET A 1 -12.00 7.17 -5.18
N LYS A 2 -11.62 7.49 -6.42
CA LYS A 2 -11.22 6.47 -7.40
C LYS A 2 -9.71 6.26 -7.33
N ASN A 3 -9.29 5.05 -6.97
CA ASN A 3 -7.88 4.64 -6.94
C ASN A 3 -7.17 5.04 -8.24
N ARG A 4 -6.02 5.71 -8.09
CA ARG A 4 -5.17 6.16 -9.19
C ARG A 4 -4.17 5.11 -9.62
N TYR A 5 -3.67 4.33 -8.66
CA TYR A 5 -2.71 3.26 -8.90
C TYR A 5 -3.39 1.91 -8.93
N TYR A 6 -3.01 1.02 -9.84
CA TYR A 6 -3.52 -0.35 -9.89
C TYR A 6 -2.42 -1.33 -10.29
N VAL A 7 -2.60 -2.59 -9.90
CA VAL A 7 -1.72 -3.69 -10.27
C VAL A 7 -2.22 -4.29 -11.58
N GLN A 8 -1.32 -4.42 -12.57
CA GLN A 8 -1.54 -5.21 -13.77
C GLN A 8 -0.62 -6.45 -13.69
N PRO A 9 -1.18 -7.66 -13.50
CA PRO A 9 -0.44 -8.90 -13.66
C PRO A 9 -0.05 -9.10 -15.13
N LEU A 10 1.22 -9.41 -15.39
CA LEU A 10 1.70 -9.78 -16.73
C LEU A 10 1.92 -11.30 -16.83
N SER A 11 2.36 -11.92 -15.75
CA SER A 11 2.53 -13.36 -15.60
C SER A 11 2.36 -13.76 -14.13
N GLU A 12 2.55 -15.04 -13.81
CA GLU A 12 2.52 -15.52 -12.42
C GLU A 12 3.60 -14.87 -11.54
N GLN A 13 4.71 -14.43 -12.15
CA GLN A 13 5.89 -13.91 -11.47
C GLN A 13 6.17 -12.43 -11.78
N ALA A 14 5.35 -11.77 -12.60
CA ALA A 14 5.58 -10.39 -13.01
C ALA A 14 4.31 -9.55 -12.84
N PHE A 15 4.42 -8.53 -12.01
CA PHE A 15 3.37 -7.59 -11.68
C PHE A 15 3.88 -6.18 -11.90
N ILE A 16 3.10 -5.33 -12.55
CA ILE A 16 3.44 -3.93 -12.74
C ILE A 16 2.41 -3.03 -12.09
N ILE A 17 2.86 -1.89 -11.57
CA ILE A 17 2.01 -0.82 -11.06
C ILE A 17 1.82 0.21 -12.15
N ARG A 18 0.56 0.53 -12.43
CA ARG A 18 0.20 1.57 -13.38
C ARG A 18 -0.53 2.71 -12.71
N GLU A 19 -0.19 3.93 -13.12
CA GLU A 19 -0.89 5.16 -12.74
C GLU A 19 -1.88 5.54 -13.85
N ARG A 20 -3.15 5.69 -13.46
CA ARG A 20 -4.21 6.13 -14.37
C ARG A 20 -4.01 7.58 -14.76
N ILE A 21 -3.96 7.83 -16.08
CA ILE A 21 -3.90 9.19 -16.61
C ILE A 21 -5.22 9.93 -16.36
N SER A 22 -6.34 9.21 -16.38
CA SER A 22 -7.66 9.77 -16.10
C SER A 22 -8.35 8.98 -15.00
N VAL A 23 -8.85 9.71 -14.00
CA VAL A 23 -9.66 9.15 -12.92
C VAL A 23 -11.06 8.74 -13.43
N GLN A 24 -11.53 9.35 -14.53
CA GLN A 24 -12.85 9.06 -15.10
C GLN A 24 -12.83 7.81 -16.00
N LYS A 25 -11.78 7.63 -16.81
CA LYS A 25 -11.63 6.47 -17.71
C LYS A 25 -10.99 5.29 -16.98
N GLY A 26 -11.49 4.07 -17.17
CA GLY A 26 -10.91 2.86 -16.57
C GLY A 26 -9.44 2.61 -16.95
N PRO A 27 -8.83 1.51 -16.46
CA PRO A 27 -7.47 1.11 -16.82
C PRO A 27 -7.27 1.13 -18.34
N GLY A 28 -6.23 1.81 -18.80
CA GLY A 28 -5.95 2.03 -20.22
C GLY A 28 -4.54 1.59 -20.62
N PRO A 29 -4.34 1.18 -21.88
CA PRO A 29 -3.02 0.78 -22.38
C PRO A 29 -2.00 1.92 -22.39
N ASN A 30 -2.46 3.17 -22.29
CA ASN A 30 -1.61 4.36 -22.24
C ASN A 30 -1.24 4.77 -20.80
N ASP A 31 -1.78 4.11 -19.78
CA ASP A 31 -1.47 4.43 -18.39
C ASP A 31 0.02 4.25 -18.10
N ARG A 32 0.59 5.13 -17.27
CA ARG A 32 2.02 5.13 -17.02
C ARG A 32 2.42 3.93 -16.19
N VAL A 33 3.48 3.23 -16.57
CA VAL A 33 4.10 2.21 -15.71
C VAL A 33 5.01 2.92 -14.72
N ILE A 34 4.79 2.67 -13.43
CA ILE A 34 5.50 3.36 -12.35
C ILE A 34 6.55 2.45 -11.72
N GLN A 35 6.20 1.19 -11.49
CA GLN A 35 7.06 0.24 -10.80
C GLN A 35 6.73 -1.19 -11.20
N SER A 36 7.71 -2.10 -11.07
CA SER A 36 7.54 -3.54 -11.29
C SER A 36 7.88 -4.34 -10.03
N PHE A 37 7.22 -5.49 -9.87
CA PHE A 37 7.37 -6.41 -8.76
C PHE A 37 7.38 -7.85 -9.27
N THR A 38 8.15 -8.70 -8.59
CA THR A 38 8.12 -10.15 -8.81
C THR A 38 7.22 -10.89 -7.84
N ILE A 39 6.91 -10.26 -6.69
CA ILE A 39 6.07 -10.81 -5.64
C ILE A 39 4.69 -10.13 -5.71
N ARG A 40 3.64 -10.95 -5.82
CA ARG A 40 2.25 -10.47 -5.89
C ARG A 40 1.90 -9.61 -4.69
N HIS A 41 2.17 -10.11 -3.48
CA HIS A 41 1.81 -9.45 -2.24
C HIS A 41 2.34 -8.01 -2.19
N ASP A 42 3.63 -7.82 -2.49
CA ASP A 42 4.30 -6.52 -2.46
C ASP A 42 3.68 -5.53 -3.46
N ALA A 43 3.34 -6.00 -4.66
CA ALA A 43 2.68 -5.17 -5.67
C ALA A 43 1.34 -4.61 -5.18
N TYR A 44 0.51 -5.46 -4.56
CA TYR A 44 -0.78 -5.04 -4.02
C TYR A 44 -0.64 -4.14 -2.80
N THR A 45 0.30 -4.44 -1.90
CA THR A 45 0.61 -3.61 -0.73
C THR A 45 1.04 -2.21 -1.16
N TYR A 46 1.95 -2.10 -2.15
CA TYR A 46 2.38 -0.83 -2.71
C TYR A 46 1.23 -0.04 -3.33
N ALA A 47 0.42 -0.67 -4.20
CA ALA A 47 -0.72 -0.01 -4.82
C ALA A 47 -1.73 0.49 -3.78
N HIS A 48 -1.97 -0.30 -2.72
CA HIS A 48 -2.86 0.09 -1.62
C HIS A 48 -2.32 1.31 -0.87
N GLN A 49 -1.06 1.29 -0.46
CA GLN A 49 -0.39 2.40 0.22
C GLN A 49 -0.44 3.69 -0.63
N MET A 50 -0.06 3.61 -1.90
CA MET A 50 -0.06 4.78 -2.80
C MET A 50 -1.45 5.39 -2.96
N ASN A 51 -2.49 4.55 -3.04
CA ASN A 51 -3.86 5.05 -3.10
C ASN A 51 -4.32 5.64 -1.77
N ALA A 52 -3.93 5.05 -0.63
CA ALA A 52 -4.26 5.58 0.70
C ALA A 52 -3.58 6.93 0.98
N THR A 53 -2.30 7.09 0.61
CA THR A 53 -1.57 8.37 0.76
C THR A 53 -2.19 9.49 -0.06
N THR A 54 -2.78 9.18 -1.22
CA THR A 54 -3.48 10.20 -2.04
C THR A 54 -4.84 10.64 -1.50
N VAL A 55 -5.33 10.04 -0.41
CA VAL A 55 -6.64 10.32 0.19
C VAL A 55 -6.57 11.28 1.40
N ASN A 56 -5.38 11.60 1.95
CA ASN A 56 -5.24 12.55 3.07
C ASN A 56 -4.00 13.45 2.94
N PRO A 57 -4.13 14.78 2.79
CA PRO A 57 -3.00 15.69 2.98
C PRO A 57 -2.74 16.05 4.46
N SER A 58 -3.39 15.41 5.44
CA SER A 58 -3.09 15.62 6.87
C SER A 58 -3.61 14.44 7.71
N ILE A 59 -2.73 13.94 8.58
CA ILE A 59 -2.97 13.01 9.71
C ILE A 59 -3.22 11.53 9.34
N GLU A 60 -2.14 10.75 9.35
CA GLU A 60 -2.06 9.49 10.11
C GLU A 60 -0.57 9.17 10.36
N ALA A 61 0.09 10.14 11.02
CA ALA A 61 1.20 9.78 11.88
C ALA A 61 0.59 9.14 13.14
N SER A 62 1.14 7.99 13.54
CA SER A 62 0.87 7.26 14.79
C SER A 62 -0.26 6.22 14.73
N LYS A 63 0.07 4.99 14.30
CA LYS A 63 -0.11 3.80 15.15
C LYS A 63 0.64 2.57 14.59
N VAL A 64 1.94 2.51 14.81
CA VAL A 64 2.65 1.22 14.92
C VAL A 64 3.02 1.09 16.38
N GLU A 65 2.05 0.66 17.19
CA GLU A 65 2.34 0.18 18.55
C GLU A 65 3.12 -1.11 18.41
N GLN A 66 4.41 -1.02 18.74
CA GLN A 66 5.27 -2.15 19.06
C GLN A 66 4.70 -2.93 20.26
N PRO A 67 4.91 -4.24 20.33
CA PRO A 67 4.27 -5.10 21.33
C PRO A 67 4.77 -4.79 22.73
N GLN A 68 3.80 -4.67 23.65
CA GLN A 68 4.02 -4.55 25.09
C GLN A 68 4.68 -5.80 25.63
N SER A 69 5.95 -5.72 26.02
CA SER A 69 6.57 -6.73 26.87
C SER A 69 7.65 -6.11 27.75
N GLU A 70 7.24 -5.29 28.72
CA GLU A 70 8.05 -5.02 29.93
C GLU A 70 7.27 -4.36 31.09
N ALA A 71 6.04 -4.84 31.39
CA ALA A 71 5.27 -4.37 32.56
C ALA A 71 4.73 -5.51 33.45
N ALA A 72 5.27 -6.73 33.33
CA ALA A 72 4.79 -7.91 34.06
C ALA A 72 5.74 -8.40 35.17
N LEU A 73 6.70 -7.60 35.65
CA LEU A 73 7.70 -8.06 36.63
C LEU A 73 7.81 -7.25 37.93
N LEU A 74 6.93 -6.28 38.19
CA LEU A 74 6.99 -5.46 39.41
C LEU A 74 5.78 -5.59 40.35
N ALA A 75 4.99 -6.65 40.24
CA ALA A 75 3.84 -6.92 41.12
C ALA A 75 3.94 -8.27 41.89
N ALA A 76 5.16 -8.79 42.08
CA ALA A 76 5.42 -9.98 42.92
C ALA A 76 6.29 -9.67 44.14
N GLN A 77 6.23 -8.43 44.65
CA GLN A 77 6.85 -8.04 45.91
C GLN A 77 5.86 -7.20 46.75
N PHE A 78 4.69 -7.77 47.07
CA PHE A 78 3.92 -7.46 48.27
C PHE A 78 3.12 -8.70 48.68
#